data_AF-N9HRL7-F1
#
_entry.id   AF-N9HRL7-F1
#
_cell.length_a   1.000
_cell.length_b   1.000
_cell.length_c   1.000
_cell.angle_alpha   90.00
_cell.angle_beta   90.00
_cell.angle_gamma   90.00
#
_symmetry.space_group_name_H-M   'P 1'
#
loop_
_entity.id
_entity.type
_entity.pdbx_description
1 polymer ?
#
loop_
_entity_poly.entity_id
_entity_poly.type
_entity_poly.pdbx_seq_one_letter_code
_entity_poly.pdbx_strand_id
1 'polypeptide(L)'
;MPIESVQQSIHIRRKKNAVVFQNIARLWDLGQQAKTHQQLLDGLHPWNGPITLKFENNLPLALAGIGLFLIGSIFIAPGNIWIQGSVFLGCLCIFWAYICYEQQQPLEEVIAFLEEQALAKKYQLAFQKQPLHISMPLNPLHFIRHLKQLFPVFNQGSLSNEIQRYASTVWEDENGQQHQVLLFQYHYIDEVQARNKEGQPVKLMQVHKDLWGVFVFDIQIQGLAVTTSRKKFYYPYSHPWHSSDIRTNQRLSFYGSDPLQTAKLLSPGFVLRLADFFEQRQGDLLFHPENKMLCYLGPHDLFQVSSKQQNISDISTLRGHLRTFKLKQLENLQHDLLQFLK
;
A
#
# COMPACT_ATOMS: atom_id res chain seq x y z
N MET A 1 -49.59 -0.86 25.22
CA MET A 1 -48.45 -0.06 24.71
C MET A 1 -47.16 -0.72 25.17
N PRO A 2 -46.45 -1.45 24.29
CA PRO A 2 -45.19 -0.94 23.72
C PRO A 2 -44.85 -1.55 22.33
N ILE A 3 -45.82 -1.71 21.43
CA ILE A 3 -45.55 -2.25 20.07
C ILE A 3 -45.21 -1.11 19.10
N GLU A 4 -45.83 0.06 19.27
CA GLU A 4 -45.57 1.24 18.42
C GLU A 4 -44.17 1.83 18.61
N SER A 5 -43.64 1.85 19.84
CA SER A 5 -42.26 2.31 20.11
C SER A 5 -41.20 1.38 19.52
N VAL A 6 -41.47 0.07 19.51
CA VAL A 6 -40.58 -0.94 18.91
C VAL A 6 -40.64 -0.86 17.38
N GLN A 7 -41.83 -0.72 16.79
CA GLN A 7 -41.96 -0.51 15.33
C GLN A 7 -41.35 0.81 14.87
N GLN A 8 -41.56 1.91 15.59
CA GLN A 8 -40.93 3.20 15.31
C GLN A 8 -39.41 3.12 15.45
N SER A 9 -38.88 2.45 16.48
CA SER A 9 -37.42 2.32 16.65
C SER A 9 -36.77 1.45 15.57
N ILE A 10 -37.42 0.38 15.10
CA ILE A 10 -36.94 -0.45 13.98
C ILE A 10 -37.01 0.33 12.66
N HIS A 11 -38.09 1.08 12.43
CA HIS A 11 -38.26 1.87 11.22
C HIS A 11 -37.29 3.06 11.15
N ILE A 12 -37.07 3.76 12.26
CA ILE A 12 -36.09 4.84 12.39
C ILE A 12 -34.66 4.31 12.19
N ARG A 13 -34.33 3.12 12.69
CA ARG A 13 -32.99 2.51 12.51
C ARG A 13 -32.74 2.04 11.09
N ARG A 14 -33.74 1.40 10.43
CA ARG A 14 -33.67 1.14 8.99
C ARG A 14 -33.47 2.42 8.19
N LYS A 15 -34.13 3.52 8.59
CA LYS A 15 -33.95 4.84 7.98
C LYS A 15 -32.54 5.43 8.22
N LYS A 16 -31.96 5.26 9.41
CA LYS A 16 -30.58 5.69 9.71
C LYS A 16 -29.54 4.87 8.95
N ASN A 17 -29.67 3.56 8.89
CA ASN A 17 -28.77 2.71 8.09
C ASN A 17 -28.95 2.99 6.59
N ALA A 18 -30.18 3.25 6.12
CA ALA A 18 -30.44 3.70 4.75
C ALA A 18 -29.74 5.02 4.41
N VAL A 19 -29.66 5.96 5.36
CA VAL A 19 -28.86 7.19 5.22
C VAL A 19 -27.37 6.87 5.05
N VAL A 20 -26.82 5.92 5.82
CA VAL A 20 -25.42 5.48 5.66
C VAL A 20 -25.20 4.88 4.28
N PHE A 21 -26.11 4.03 3.78
CA PHE A 21 -26.03 3.49 2.42
C PHE A 21 -26.12 4.57 1.33
N GLN A 22 -26.99 5.56 1.50
CA GLN A 22 -27.08 6.70 0.58
C GLN A 22 -25.78 7.52 0.60
N ASN A 23 -25.18 7.72 1.77
CA ASN A 23 -23.89 8.39 1.90
C ASN A 23 -22.79 7.59 1.19
N ILE A 24 -22.72 6.27 1.39
CA ILE A 24 -21.81 5.35 0.70
C ILE A 24 -21.95 5.46 -0.82
N ALA A 25 -23.17 5.44 -1.35
CA ALA A 25 -23.43 5.58 -2.78
C ALA A 25 -22.97 6.95 -3.33
N ARG A 26 -23.23 8.04 -2.58
CA ARG A 26 -22.78 9.39 -2.95
C ARG A 26 -21.26 9.53 -2.89
N LEU A 27 -20.60 8.86 -1.94
CA LEU A 27 -19.14 8.82 -1.83
C LEU A 27 -18.50 8.07 -3.01
N TRP A 28 -19.09 6.95 -3.45
CA TRP A 28 -18.69 6.25 -4.68
C TRP A 28 -18.76 7.18 -5.90
N ASP A 29 -19.90 7.84 -6.09
CA ASP A 29 -20.13 8.73 -7.22
C ASP A 29 -19.14 9.92 -7.22
N LEU A 30 -18.93 10.53 -6.05
CA LEU A 30 -17.96 11.59 -5.85
C LEU A 30 -16.53 11.14 -6.20
N GLY A 31 -16.12 9.94 -5.74
CA GLY A 31 -14.80 9.40 -6.04
C GLY A 31 -14.58 9.10 -7.52
N GLN A 32 -15.64 8.72 -8.25
CA GLN A 32 -15.59 8.49 -9.70
C GLN A 32 -15.56 9.80 -10.51
N GLN A 33 -16.34 10.80 -10.10
CA GLN A 33 -16.47 12.06 -10.84
C GLN A 33 -15.33 13.05 -10.58
N ALA A 34 -14.69 13.01 -9.41
CA ALA A 34 -13.65 13.95 -9.03
C ALA A 34 -12.41 13.85 -9.95
N LYS A 35 -12.08 14.93 -10.66
CA LYS A 35 -10.90 14.96 -11.53
C LYS A 35 -9.63 15.26 -10.76
N THR A 36 -9.70 16.10 -9.73
CA THR A 36 -8.56 16.53 -8.92
C THR A 36 -8.75 16.19 -7.44
N HIS A 37 -7.65 16.15 -6.69
CA HIS A 37 -7.68 15.91 -5.25
C HIS A 37 -8.50 16.99 -4.52
N GLN A 38 -8.37 18.26 -4.93
CA GLN A 38 -9.13 19.35 -4.33
C GLN A 38 -10.63 19.23 -4.59
N GLN A 39 -11.05 18.87 -5.81
CA GLN A 39 -12.47 18.63 -6.12
C GLN A 39 -13.05 17.48 -5.27
N LEU A 40 -12.26 16.43 -5.01
CA LEU A 40 -12.66 15.35 -4.13
C LEU A 40 -12.88 15.85 -2.70
N LEU A 41 -11.97 16.69 -2.17
CA LEU A 41 -12.11 17.27 -0.83
C LEU A 41 -13.26 18.30 -0.73
N ASP A 42 -13.50 19.06 -1.80
CA ASP A 42 -14.57 20.05 -1.87
C ASP A 42 -15.95 19.36 -1.96
N GLY A 43 -16.05 18.23 -2.67
CA GLY A 43 -17.30 17.46 -2.70
C GLY A 43 -17.70 16.88 -1.33
N LEU A 44 -16.75 16.70 -0.42
CA LEU A 44 -17.00 16.25 0.96
C LEU A 44 -17.46 17.39 1.89
N HIS A 45 -17.40 18.66 1.44
CA HIS A 45 -17.83 19.80 2.25
C HIS A 45 -18.28 21.02 1.41
N PRO A 46 -19.54 21.48 1.55
CA PRO A 46 -20.52 21.08 2.56
C PRO A 46 -21.29 19.80 2.18
N TRP A 47 -21.36 18.85 3.11
CA TRP A 47 -22.23 17.68 2.96
C TRP A 47 -23.66 18.10 3.32
N ASN A 48 -24.43 18.48 2.31
CA ASN A 48 -25.84 18.92 2.47
C ASN A 48 -26.75 17.75 2.89
N GLY A 49 -26.58 17.24 4.12
CA GLY A 49 -27.26 16.08 4.65
C GLY A 49 -26.61 15.52 5.93
N PRO A 50 -27.16 14.44 6.51
CA PRO A 50 -26.57 13.76 7.65
C PRO A 50 -25.17 13.21 7.31
N ILE A 51 -24.19 13.53 8.16
CA ILE A 51 -22.77 13.21 7.94
C ILE A 51 -22.34 11.83 8.46
N THR A 52 -23.27 11.05 9.01
CA THR A 52 -22.97 9.79 9.69
C THR A 52 -22.56 8.71 8.70
N LEU A 53 -21.44 8.05 8.99
CA LEU A 53 -20.93 6.89 8.25
C LEU A 53 -20.95 5.59 9.06
N LYS A 54 -21.34 5.63 10.33
CA LYS A 54 -21.38 4.45 11.20
C LYS A 54 -22.76 3.77 11.21
N PHE A 55 -22.79 2.46 10.94
CA PHE A 55 -23.99 1.64 11.12
C PHE A 55 -24.37 1.48 12.61
N GLU A 56 -25.66 1.60 12.94
CA GLU A 56 -26.17 1.45 14.30
C GLU A 56 -26.52 -0.01 14.63
N ASN A 57 -25.54 -0.81 15.06
CA ASN A 57 -25.72 -2.25 15.37
C ASN A 57 -26.01 -2.57 16.85
N ASN A 58 -26.32 -1.58 17.69
CA ASN A 58 -26.53 -1.79 19.13
C ASN A 58 -27.71 -2.74 19.45
N LEU A 59 -28.76 -2.77 18.63
CA LEU A 59 -29.94 -3.61 18.85
C LEU A 59 -29.69 -5.08 18.47
N PRO A 60 -29.10 -5.40 17.29
CA PRO A 60 -28.61 -6.74 17.00
C PRO A 60 -27.70 -7.29 18.11
N LEU A 61 -26.76 -6.48 18.61
CA LEU A 61 -25.87 -6.88 19.71
C LEU A 61 -26.61 -7.13 21.02
N ALA A 62 -27.58 -6.28 21.39
CA ALA A 62 -28.41 -6.50 22.57
C ALA A 62 -29.29 -7.76 22.43
N LEU A 63 -29.88 -7.99 21.26
CA LEU A 63 -30.66 -9.21 20.97
C LEU A 63 -29.80 -10.47 21.02
N ALA A 64 -28.57 -10.41 20.51
CA ALA A 64 -27.62 -11.52 20.61
C ALA A 64 -27.24 -11.80 22.07
N GLY A 65 -26.98 -10.76 22.87
CA GLY A 65 -26.71 -10.91 24.31
C GLY A 65 -27.87 -11.52 25.09
N ILE A 66 -29.10 -11.04 24.84
CA ILE A 66 -30.32 -11.61 25.43
C ILE A 66 -30.51 -13.06 24.97
N GLY A 67 -30.29 -13.35 23.69
CA GLY A 67 -30.40 -14.70 23.15
C GLY A 67 -29.41 -15.68 23.79
N LEU A 68 -28.15 -15.28 23.96
CA LEU A 68 -27.13 -16.09 24.65
C LEU A 68 -27.48 -16.33 26.12
N PHE A 69 -28.02 -15.33 26.82
CA PHE A 69 -28.46 -15.47 28.20
C PHE A 69 -29.62 -16.47 28.33
N LEU A 70 -30.60 -16.41 27.42
CA LEU A 70 -31.73 -17.34 27.40
C LEU A 70 -31.32 -18.79 27.10
N ILE A 71 -30.32 -18.98 26.23
CA ILE A 71 -29.73 -20.30 25.96
C ILE A 71 -28.96 -20.81 27.18
N GLY A 72 -28.16 -19.96 27.83
CA GLY A 72 -27.38 -20.31 29.02
C GLY A 72 -28.24 -20.69 30.23
N SER A 73 -29.51 -20.29 30.26
CA SER A 73 -30.46 -20.65 31.32
C SER A 73 -30.75 -22.16 31.40
N ILE A 74 -30.47 -22.92 30.33
CA ILE A 74 -30.65 -24.39 30.30
C ILE A 74 -29.80 -25.13 31.34
N PHE A 75 -28.64 -24.56 31.72
CA PHE A 75 -27.72 -25.16 32.69
C PHE A 75 -28.24 -25.12 34.14
N ILE A 76 -29.26 -24.32 34.43
CA ILE A 76 -29.78 -24.13 35.79
C ILE A 76 -30.85 -25.18 36.14
N ALA A 77 -31.74 -25.51 35.20
CA ALA A 77 -32.81 -26.48 35.43
C ALA A 77 -33.25 -27.14 34.11
N PRO A 78 -32.54 -28.19 33.66
CA PRO A 78 -32.71 -28.78 32.32
C PRO A 78 -34.04 -29.52 32.10
N GLY A 79 -34.71 -29.93 33.19
CA GLY A 79 -35.99 -30.66 33.14
C GLY A 79 -37.23 -29.77 33.04
N ASN A 80 -37.10 -28.44 33.12
CA ASN A 80 -38.24 -27.54 33.08
C ASN A 80 -38.62 -27.19 31.63
N ILE A 81 -39.85 -27.52 31.24
CA ILE A 81 -40.42 -27.23 29.91
C ILE A 81 -40.33 -25.73 29.55
N TRP A 82 -40.49 -24.84 30.54
CA TRP A 82 -40.37 -23.39 30.32
C TRP A 82 -38.94 -22.97 29.97
N ILE A 83 -37.93 -23.66 30.50
CA ILE A 83 -36.51 -23.39 30.24
C ILE A 83 -36.09 -24.00 28.90
N GLN A 84 -36.69 -25.11 28.49
CA GLN A 84 -36.52 -25.63 27.13
C GLN A 84 -37.15 -24.68 26.09
N GLY A 85 -38.31 -24.09 26.41
CA GLY A 85 -38.93 -23.04 25.60
C GLY A 85 -38.08 -21.76 25.49
N SER A 86 -37.37 -21.38 26.55
CA SER A 86 -36.49 -20.19 26.51
C SER A 86 -35.30 -20.36 25.57
N VAL A 87 -34.79 -21.58 25.40
CA VAL A 87 -33.70 -21.89 24.45
C VAL A 87 -34.17 -21.66 23.01
N PHE A 88 -35.37 -22.11 22.66
CA PHE A 88 -35.95 -21.86 21.34
C PHE A 88 -36.11 -20.35 21.08
N LEU A 89 -36.60 -19.61 22.08
CA LEU A 89 -36.71 -18.15 22.00
C LEU A 89 -35.33 -17.47 21.88
N GLY A 90 -34.33 -17.97 22.58
CA GLY A 90 -32.94 -17.50 22.48
C GLY A 90 -32.34 -17.70 21.09
N CYS A 91 -32.57 -18.87 20.48
CA CYS A 91 -32.18 -19.14 19.10
C CYS A 91 -32.88 -18.20 18.11
N LEU A 92 -34.17 -17.93 18.30
CA LEU A 92 -34.90 -16.94 17.48
C LEU A 92 -34.32 -15.53 17.65
N CYS A 93 -33.96 -15.12 18.86
CA CYS A 93 -33.33 -13.81 19.11
C CYS A 93 -31.96 -13.70 18.42
N ILE A 94 -31.13 -14.75 18.45
CA ILE A 94 -29.84 -14.77 17.75
C ILE A 94 -30.04 -14.75 16.23
N PHE A 95 -31.00 -15.52 15.72
CA PHE A 95 -31.34 -15.52 14.30
C PHE A 95 -31.81 -14.13 13.84
N TRP A 96 -32.65 -13.48 14.64
CA TRP A 96 -33.12 -12.12 14.36
C TRP A 96 -31.99 -11.09 14.46
N ALA A 97 -31.08 -11.26 15.42
CA ALA A 97 -29.89 -10.44 15.53
C ALA A 97 -29.01 -10.56 14.29
N TYR A 98 -28.82 -11.79 13.77
CA TYR A 98 -28.06 -12.03 12.56
C TYR A 98 -28.66 -11.34 11.33
N ILE A 99 -29.99 -11.46 11.12
CA ILE A 99 -30.67 -10.80 9.99
C ILE A 99 -30.59 -9.27 10.07
N CYS A 100 -30.63 -8.70 11.28
CA CYS A 100 -30.61 -7.25 11.46
C CYS A 100 -29.20 -6.66 11.59
N TYR A 101 -28.15 -7.48 11.63
CA TYR A 101 -26.77 -7.03 11.76
C TYR A 101 -26.24 -6.53 10.42
N GLU A 102 -25.90 -5.24 10.33
CA GLU A 102 -25.28 -4.68 9.14
C GLU A 102 -23.76 -4.77 9.20
N GLN A 103 -23.15 -5.27 8.14
CA GLN A 103 -21.70 -5.40 8.05
C GLN A 103 -21.06 -4.05 7.71
N GLN A 104 -19.89 -3.78 8.29
CA GLN A 104 -19.12 -2.55 8.02
C GLN A 104 -18.34 -2.60 6.70
N GLN A 105 -18.25 -3.77 6.06
CA GLN A 105 -17.46 -3.99 4.83
C GLN A 105 -17.74 -2.94 3.72
N PRO A 106 -18.99 -2.60 3.37
CA PRO A 106 -19.24 -1.62 2.31
C PRO A 106 -18.69 -0.23 2.64
N LEU A 107 -18.64 0.14 3.92
CA LEU A 107 -18.06 1.40 4.35
C LEU A 107 -16.53 1.37 4.20
N GLU A 108 -15.90 0.30 4.67
CA GLU A 108 -14.44 0.12 4.57
C GLU A 108 -13.98 0.13 3.11
N GLU A 109 -14.71 -0.53 2.23
CA GLU A 109 -14.45 -0.54 0.79
C GLU A 109 -14.49 0.86 0.16
N VAL A 110 -15.51 1.68 0.50
CA VAL A 110 -15.62 3.05 -0.02
C VAL A 110 -14.54 3.97 0.52
N ILE A 111 -14.20 3.82 1.79
CA ILE A 111 -13.10 4.57 2.39
C ILE A 111 -11.79 4.19 1.68
N ALA A 112 -11.49 2.91 1.53
CA ALA A 112 -10.29 2.43 0.84
C ALA A 112 -10.26 2.90 -0.63
N PHE A 113 -11.39 2.86 -1.33
CA PHE A 113 -11.51 3.39 -2.68
C PHE A 113 -11.21 4.90 -2.74
N LEU A 114 -11.81 5.69 -1.85
CA LEU A 114 -11.58 7.13 -1.79
C LEU A 114 -10.15 7.48 -1.39
N GLU A 115 -9.53 6.70 -0.50
CA GLU A 115 -8.11 6.82 -0.16
C GLU A 115 -7.24 6.57 -1.39
N GLU A 116 -7.50 5.50 -2.15
CA GLU A 116 -6.76 5.20 -3.37
C GLU A 116 -6.94 6.27 -4.45
N GLN A 117 -8.17 6.77 -4.65
CA GLN A 117 -8.42 7.88 -5.57
C GLN A 117 -7.72 9.16 -5.10
N ALA A 118 -7.82 9.50 -3.82
CA ALA A 118 -7.19 10.70 -3.29
C ALA A 118 -5.66 10.61 -3.42
N LEU A 119 -5.04 9.45 -3.15
CA LEU A 119 -3.62 9.19 -3.38
C LEU A 119 -3.25 9.33 -4.86
N ALA A 120 -4.01 8.68 -5.74
CA ALA A 120 -3.81 8.74 -7.18
C ALA A 120 -3.84 10.18 -7.70
N LYS A 121 -4.79 11.00 -7.25
CA LYS A 121 -4.90 12.40 -7.66
C LYS A 121 -3.84 13.30 -7.03
N LYS A 122 -3.52 13.11 -5.75
CA LYS A 122 -2.58 13.97 -5.01
C LYS A 122 -1.15 13.83 -5.53
N TYR A 123 -0.72 12.61 -5.80
CA TYR A 123 0.64 12.29 -6.27
C TYR A 123 0.69 11.97 -7.78
N GLN A 124 -0.40 12.20 -8.49
CA GLN A 124 -0.54 11.92 -9.93
C GLN A 124 -0.18 10.47 -10.28
N LEU A 125 -0.49 9.53 -9.39
CA LEU A 125 -0.19 8.11 -9.56
C LEU A 125 -1.23 7.48 -10.48
N ALA A 126 -0.78 7.03 -11.64
CA ALA A 126 -1.57 6.22 -12.54
C ALA A 126 -1.28 4.73 -12.25
N PHE A 127 -2.07 4.14 -11.34
CA PHE A 127 -1.93 2.74 -10.96
C PHE A 127 -2.14 1.80 -12.16
N GLN A 128 -1.29 0.78 -12.24
CA GLN A 128 -1.31 -0.27 -13.28
C GLN A 128 -1.25 0.26 -14.72
N LYS A 129 -0.72 1.47 -14.91
CA LYS A 129 -0.53 2.11 -16.22
C LYS A 129 0.94 2.30 -16.54
N GLN A 130 1.24 2.34 -17.83
CA GLN A 130 2.59 2.59 -18.35
C GLN A 130 2.88 4.09 -18.38
N PRO A 131 4.15 4.49 -18.26
CA PRO A 131 4.58 5.87 -18.49
C PRO A 131 4.20 6.36 -19.90
N LEU A 132 3.73 7.60 -20.00
CA LEU A 132 3.14 8.17 -21.23
C LEU A 132 4.09 8.32 -22.42
N HIS A 133 5.41 8.29 -22.19
CA HIS A 133 6.44 8.48 -23.23
C HIS A 133 7.00 7.18 -23.81
N ILE A 134 6.51 6.01 -23.39
CA ILE A 134 6.93 4.75 -24.01
C ILE A 134 6.16 4.60 -25.33
N SER A 135 6.87 4.75 -26.44
CA SER A 135 6.33 4.85 -27.81
C SER A 135 5.51 3.65 -28.29
N MET A 136 5.53 2.53 -27.56
CA MET A 136 4.72 1.34 -27.88
C MET A 136 3.86 0.95 -26.67
N PRO A 137 2.52 0.95 -26.80
CA PRO A 137 1.64 0.43 -25.77
C PRO A 137 1.82 -1.09 -25.69
N LEU A 138 2.66 -1.53 -24.76
CA LEU A 138 2.79 -2.95 -24.45
C LEU A 138 1.55 -3.39 -23.65
N ASN A 139 1.23 -4.68 -23.67
CA ASN A 139 0.32 -5.20 -22.65
C ASN A 139 0.99 -5.01 -21.27
N PRO A 140 0.29 -4.51 -20.24
CA PRO A 140 0.87 -4.21 -18.93
C PRO A 140 1.70 -5.35 -18.33
N LEU A 141 1.28 -6.61 -18.52
CA LEU A 141 2.03 -7.78 -18.05
C LEU A 141 3.37 -7.95 -18.77
N HIS A 142 3.39 -7.74 -20.09
CA HIS A 142 4.61 -7.82 -20.89
C HIS A 142 5.59 -6.69 -20.54
N PHE A 143 5.07 -5.50 -20.29
CA PHE A 143 5.88 -4.36 -19.87
C PHE A 143 6.61 -4.63 -18.55
N ILE A 144 5.89 -5.10 -17.53
CA ILE A 144 6.48 -5.42 -16.24
C ILE A 144 7.51 -6.55 -16.36
N ARG A 145 7.20 -7.60 -17.14
CA ARG A 145 8.16 -8.68 -17.40
C ARG A 145 9.43 -8.16 -18.07
N HIS A 146 9.28 -7.26 -19.05
CA HIS A 146 10.42 -6.63 -19.72
C HIS A 146 11.26 -5.82 -18.73
N LEU A 147 10.66 -4.93 -17.93
CA LEU A 147 11.36 -4.15 -16.91
C LEU A 147 12.13 -5.03 -15.91
N LYS A 148 11.53 -6.15 -15.47
CA LYS A 148 12.20 -7.11 -14.59
C LYS A 148 13.46 -7.71 -15.24
N GLN A 149 13.42 -7.97 -16.54
CA GLN A 149 14.57 -8.54 -17.27
C GLN A 149 15.72 -7.54 -17.45
N LEU A 150 15.43 -6.23 -17.42
CA LEU A 150 16.45 -5.19 -17.59
C LEU A 150 17.40 -5.08 -16.40
N PHE A 151 17.00 -5.51 -15.19
CA PHE A 151 17.85 -5.45 -14.01
C PHE A 151 18.00 -6.80 -13.32
N PRO A 152 19.23 -7.23 -12.97
CA PRO A 152 19.47 -8.52 -12.33
C PRO A 152 18.88 -8.62 -10.92
N VAL A 153 18.51 -7.50 -10.28
CA VAL A 153 17.96 -7.47 -8.92
C VAL A 153 16.58 -8.11 -8.79
N PHE A 154 15.86 -8.33 -9.90
CA PHE A 154 14.52 -8.92 -9.90
C PHE A 154 14.51 -10.45 -9.99
N ASN A 155 15.68 -11.09 -9.92
CA ASN A 155 15.83 -12.54 -9.88
C ASN A 155 15.99 -13.07 -8.44
N GLN A 156 15.39 -12.39 -7.45
CA GLN A 156 15.36 -12.85 -6.05
C GLN A 156 14.22 -13.85 -5.84
N GLY A 157 14.23 -14.61 -4.75
CA GLY A 157 13.22 -15.64 -4.48
C GLY A 157 13.57 -16.97 -5.10
N SER A 158 13.54 -18.04 -4.29
CA SER A 158 13.74 -19.41 -4.78
C SER A 158 12.47 -20.01 -5.40
N LEU A 159 11.28 -19.52 -5.02
CA LEU A 159 10.00 -20.03 -5.50
C LEU A 159 9.33 -19.10 -6.51
N SER A 160 9.16 -17.83 -6.14
CA SER A 160 8.47 -16.86 -6.98
C SER A 160 9.00 -15.45 -6.76
N ASN A 161 8.83 -14.63 -7.79
CA ASN A 161 9.05 -13.20 -7.74
C ASN A 161 8.11 -12.46 -8.67
N GLU A 162 7.53 -11.37 -8.20
CA GLU A 162 6.57 -10.60 -8.97
C GLU A 162 6.55 -9.14 -8.54
N ILE A 163 6.17 -8.27 -9.47
CA ILE A 163 5.84 -6.89 -9.17
C ILE A 163 4.32 -6.85 -9.02
N GLN A 164 3.83 -6.77 -7.79
CA GLN A 164 2.40 -6.89 -7.46
C GLN A 164 1.64 -5.60 -7.75
N ARG A 165 2.20 -4.49 -7.27
CA ARG A 165 1.61 -3.15 -7.39
C ARG A 165 2.59 -2.21 -8.05
N TYR A 166 2.13 -1.44 -9.03
CA TYR A 166 2.93 -0.38 -9.63
C TYR A 166 2.07 0.81 -10.06
N ALA A 167 2.69 1.98 -10.15
CA ALA A 167 2.05 3.20 -10.59
C ALA A 167 3.03 4.09 -11.36
N SER A 168 2.59 4.68 -12.47
CA SER A 168 3.37 5.68 -13.19
C SER A 168 3.05 7.09 -12.68
N THR A 169 4.05 7.95 -12.61
CA THR A 169 3.92 9.37 -12.28
C THR A 169 5.00 10.17 -13.00
N VAL A 170 4.87 11.49 -12.99
CA VAL A 170 5.87 12.43 -13.51
C VAL A 170 6.38 13.27 -12.36
N TRP A 171 7.69 13.31 -12.19
CA TRP A 171 8.34 14.21 -11.24
C TRP A 171 8.98 15.36 -12.01
N GLU A 172 8.87 16.56 -11.49
CA GLU A 172 9.48 17.76 -12.06
C GLU A 172 10.62 18.19 -11.14
N ASP A 173 11.80 18.42 -11.70
CA ASP A 173 12.94 18.97 -10.98
C ASP A 173 12.81 20.50 -10.80
N GLU A 174 13.72 21.11 -10.04
CA GLU A 174 13.73 22.57 -9.84
C GLU A 174 13.98 23.37 -11.13
N ASN A 175 14.54 22.73 -12.16
CA ASN A 175 14.86 23.34 -13.45
C ASN A 175 13.71 23.20 -14.48
N GLY A 176 12.60 22.57 -14.10
CA GLY A 176 11.45 22.29 -14.97
C GLY A 176 11.62 21.06 -15.88
N GLN A 177 12.66 20.24 -15.67
CA GLN A 177 12.83 18.96 -16.35
C GLN A 177 11.88 17.92 -15.76
N GLN A 178 11.10 17.30 -16.66
CA GLN A 178 10.18 16.23 -16.29
C GLN A 178 10.86 14.86 -16.38
N HIS A 179 10.80 14.12 -15.28
CA HIS A 179 11.26 12.75 -15.15
C HIS A 179 10.05 11.82 -15.10
N GLN A 180 9.98 10.89 -16.05
CA GLN A 180 8.99 9.82 -16.01
C GLN A 180 9.42 8.79 -14.97
N VAL A 181 8.50 8.45 -14.06
CA VAL A 181 8.79 7.56 -12.94
C VAL A 181 7.75 6.45 -12.85
N LEU A 182 8.22 5.22 -12.61
CA LEU A 182 7.36 4.08 -12.29
C LEU A 182 7.68 3.58 -10.88
N LEU A 183 6.75 3.73 -9.97
CA LEU A 183 6.82 3.15 -8.63
C LEU A 183 6.35 1.72 -8.65
N PHE A 184 6.96 0.87 -7.83
CA PHE A 184 6.57 -0.52 -7.75
C PHE A 184 6.80 -1.14 -6.37
N GLN A 185 6.04 -2.19 -6.10
CA GLN A 185 6.23 -3.15 -5.02
C GLN A 185 6.65 -4.47 -5.64
N TYR A 186 7.80 -4.96 -5.23
CA TYR A 186 8.38 -6.23 -5.62
C TYR A 186 8.26 -7.23 -4.47
N HIS A 187 7.54 -8.31 -4.71
CA HIS A 187 7.33 -9.40 -3.78
C HIS A 187 8.13 -10.62 -4.24
N TYR A 188 8.81 -11.29 -3.31
CA TYR A 188 9.47 -12.55 -3.59
C TYR A 188 9.39 -13.52 -2.41
N ILE A 189 9.41 -14.81 -2.74
CA ILE A 189 9.28 -15.89 -1.77
C ILE A 189 10.54 -16.74 -1.79
N ASP A 190 11.19 -16.82 -0.63
CA ASP A 190 12.28 -17.75 -0.37
C ASP A 190 11.74 -18.98 0.37
N GLU A 191 12.18 -20.17 -0.04
CA GLU A 191 11.94 -21.41 0.69
C GLU A 191 13.14 -21.71 1.57
N VAL A 192 12.93 -21.70 2.88
CA VAL A 192 13.98 -21.96 3.86
C VAL A 192 13.67 -23.27 4.58
N GLN A 193 14.65 -24.18 4.60
CA GLN A 193 14.56 -25.40 5.39
C GLN A 193 14.81 -25.06 6.86
N ALA A 194 13.77 -25.14 7.69
CA ALA A 194 13.91 -25.07 9.13
C ALA A 194 14.57 -26.36 9.64
N ARG A 195 15.76 -26.22 10.23
CA ARG A 195 16.45 -27.31 10.92
C ARG A 195 16.04 -27.35 12.37
N ASN A 196 15.76 -28.54 12.90
CA ASN A 196 15.47 -28.73 14.32
C ASN A 196 16.75 -28.59 15.16
N LYS A 197 16.65 -28.61 16.50
CA LYS A 197 17.79 -28.56 17.43
C LYS A 197 18.84 -29.67 17.19
N GLU A 198 18.45 -30.76 16.53
CA GLU A 198 19.30 -31.89 16.15
C GLU A 198 19.86 -31.79 14.71
N GLY A 199 19.65 -30.67 14.02
CA GLY A 199 20.22 -30.41 12.69
C GLY A 199 19.48 -31.06 11.51
N GLN A 200 18.45 -31.87 11.76
CA GLN A 200 17.62 -32.49 10.72
C GLN A 200 16.63 -31.47 10.10
N PRO A 201 16.39 -31.51 8.78
CA PRO A 201 15.41 -30.64 8.11
C PRO A 201 13.99 -31.12 8.43
N VAL A 202 13.18 -30.28 9.09
CA VAL A 202 11.85 -30.69 9.59
C VAL A 202 10.70 -29.95 8.91
N LYS A 203 10.91 -28.73 8.41
CA LYS A 203 9.83 -27.96 7.77
C LYS A 203 10.34 -27.01 6.69
N LEU A 204 9.80 -27.14 5.48
CA LEU A 204 9.95 -26.12 4.45
C LEU A 204 9.06 -24.94 4.84
N MET A 205 9.68 -23.79 5.08
CA MET A 205 8.96 -22.55 5.41
C MET A 205 9.13 -21.56 4.26
N GLN A 206 8.02 -20.99 3.82
CA GLN A 206 7.99 -19.92 2.84
C GLN A 206 8.16 -18.57 3.57
N VAL A 207 9.20 -17.84 3.21
CA VAL A 207 9.49 -16.51 3.73
C VAL A 207 9.15 -15.50 2.65
N HIS A 208 8.07 -14.77 2.90
CA HIS A 208 7.59 -13.69 2.06
C HIS A 208 8.36 -12.40 2.36
N LYS A 209 8.86 -11.74 1.33
CA LYS A 209 9.60 -10.47 1.45
C LYS A 209 9.10 -9.48 0.42
N ASP A 210 8.94 -8.25 0.87
CA ASP A 210 8.53 -7.11 0.06
C ASP A 210 9.66 -6.08 -0.01
N LEU A 211 9.89 -5.58 -1.22
CA LEU A 211 10.76 -4.45 -1.50
C LEU A 211 9.97 -3.44 -2.34
N TRP A 212 10.36 -2.18 -2.26
CA TRP A 212 9.74 -1.11 -3.02
C TRP A 212 10.78 -0.28 -3.71
N GLY A 213 10.40 0.28 -4.85
CA GLY A 213 11.37 0.95 -5.69
C GLY A 213 10.74 1.86 -6.71
N VAL A 214 11.62 2.53 -7.44
CA VAL A 214 11.24 3.38 -8.56
C VAL A 214 12.14 3.09 -9.75
N PHE A 215 11.54 3.05 -10.93
CA PHE A 215 12.25 3.24 -12.19
C PHE A 215 12.16 4.69 -12.59
N VAL A 216 13.27 5.30 -12.97
CA VAL A 216 13.29 6.64 -13.56
C VAL A 216 13.85 6.52 -14.96
N PHE A 217 13.12 7.04 -15.94
CA PHE A 217 13.48 6.96 -17.35
C PHE A 217 14.24 8.21 -17.80
N ASP A 218 14.89 8.11 -18.95
CA ASP A 218 15.69 9.17 -19.60
C ASP A 218 16.86 9.69 -18.77
N ILE A 219 17.49 8.81 -17.99
CA ILE A 219 18.69 9.11 -17.20
C ILE A 219 19.95 8.96 -18.03
N GLN A 220 20.84 9.96 -17.98
CA GLN A 220 22.10 9.97 -18.75
C GLN A 220 23.21 9.13 -18.13
N ILE A 221 23.18 8.93 -16.82
CA ILE A 221 24.14 8.09 -16.11
C ILE A 221 23.86 6.63 -16.47
N GLN A 222 24.90 5.88 -16.80
CA GLN A 222 24.80 4.50 -17.28
C GLN A 222 25.78 3.58 -16.57
N GLY A 223 25.41 2.31 -16.49
CA GLY A 223 26.36 1.22 -16.25
C GLY A 223 26.98 1.18 -14.85
N LEU A 224 26.29 1.72 -13.84
CA LEU A 224 26.73 1.76 -12.45
C LEU A 224 25.70 1.08 -11.54
N ALA A 225 26.15 0.29 -10.58
CA ALA A 225 25.34 -0.25 -9.50
C ALA A 225 25.96 0.10 -8.15
N VAL A 226 25.12 0.54 -7.21
CA VAL A 226 25.50 0.92 -5.85
C VAL A 226 24.60 0.17 -4.89
N THR A 227 25.18 -0.44 -3.85
CA THR A 227 24.40 -1.18 -2.85
C THR A 227 24.88 -0.87 -1.44
N THR A 228 23.94 -0.85 -0.50
CA THR A 228 24.23 -0.80 0.95
C THR A 228 24.37 -2.19 1.58
N SER A 229 24.01 -3.25 0.85
CA SER A 229 23.89 -4.62 1.41
C SER A 229 25.17 -5.45 1.32
N ARG A 230 26.29 -4.85 0.89
CA ARG A 230 27.59 -5.52 0.61
C ARG A 230 27.48 -6.76 -0.28
N LYS A 231 26.36 -6.92 -0.99
CA LYS A 231 26.19 -7.99 -1.96
C LYS A 231 27.08 -7.74 -3.17
N LYS A 232 27.54 -8.81 -3.80
CA LYS A 232 28.26 -8.74 -5.06
C LYS A 232 27.27 -8.66 -6.20
N PHE A 233 27.48 -7.73 -7.13
CA PHE A 233 26.83 -7.79 -8.42
C PHE A 233 27.65 -8.61 -9.40
N TYR A 234 26.94 -9.26 -10.33
CA TYR A 234 27.51 -9.98 -11.46
C TYR A 234 27.20 -9.21 -12.73
N TYR A 235 27.41 -9.83 -13.90
CA TYR A 235 27.06 -9.22 -15.18
C TYR A 235 25.66 -8.59 -15.16
N PRO A 236 25.48 -7.34 -15.64
CA PRO A 236 26.48 -6.52 -16.33
C PRO A 236 27.39 -5.67 -15.41
N TYR A 237 27.26 -5.71 -14.09
CA TYR A 237 28.02 -4.89 -13.14
C TYR A 237 29.15 -5.68 -12.45
N SER A 238 30.04 -6.27 -13.24
CA SER A 238 31.09 -7.19 -12.74
C SER A 238 32.31 -6.50 -12.12
N HIS A 239 32.47 -5.18 -12.28
CA HIS A 239 33.70 -4.48 -11.90
C HIS A 239 33.56 -3.71 -10.59
N PRO A 240 34.05 -4.22 -9.45
CA PRO A 240 34.00 -3.48 -8.19
C PRO A 240 34.87 -2.23 -8.26
N TRP A 241 34.41 -1.13 -7.67
CA TRP A 241 35.15 0.11 -7.52
C TRP A 241 35.17 0.60 -6.07
N HIS A 242 36.25 1.29 -5.70
CA HIS A 242 36.45 1.81 -4.36
C HIS A 242 36.76 3.31 -4.48
N SER A 243 36.05 4.13 -3.70
CA SER A 243 36.35 5.55 -3.57
C SER A 243 37.63 5.77 -2.75
N SER A 244 38.21 6.96 -2.80
CA SER A 244 39.22 7.39 -1.83
C SER A 244 38.63 7.62 -0.43
N ASP A 245 37.32 7.81 -0.30
CA ASP A 245 36.65 7.98 0.98
C ASP A 245 36.35 6.63 1.65
N ILE A 246 37.09 6.35 2.72
CA ILE A 246 36.97 5.13 3.53
C ILE A 246 35.58 5.03 4.18
N ARG A 247 35.00 6.14 4.66
CA ARG A 247 33.69 6.12 5.32
C ARG A 247 32.60 5.69 4.34
N THR A 248 32.65 6.23 3.12
CA THR A 248 31.73 5.82 2.06
C THR A 248 31.89 4.35 1.71
N ASN A 249 33.11 3.85 1.52
CA ASN A 249 33.35 2.44 1.18
C ASN A 249 32.94 1.45 2.28
N GLN A 250 32.89 1.88 3.55
CA GLN A 250 32.40 1.04 4.64
C GLN A 250 30.89 0.79 4.55
N ARG A 251 30.15 1.74 3.99
CA ARG A 251 28.69 1.73 3.89
C ARG A 251 28.18 1.32 2.51
N LEU A 252 28.86 1.75 1.45
CA LEU A 252 28.46 1.58 0.06
C LEU A 252 29.46 0.70 -0.68
N SER A 253 28.94 -0.13 -1.57
CA SER A 253 29.73 -0.90 -2.53
C SER A 253 29.36 -0.49 -3.95
N PHE A 254 30.36 -0.14 -4.75
CA PHE A 254 30.18 0.35 -6.12
C PHE A 254 30.61 -0.71 -7.12
N TYR A 255 29.84 -0.86 -8.18
CA TYR A 255 30.07 -1.82 -9.24
C TYR A 255 29.79 -1.19 -10.60
N GLY A 256 30.75 -1.29 -11.51
CA GLY A 256 30.68 -0.79 -12.87
C GLY A 256 30.47 -1.88 -13.89
N SER A 257 29.92 -1.50 -15.04
CA SER A 257 29.85 -2.34 -16.25
C SER A 257 31.08 -2.22 -17.13
N ASP A 258 31.64 -1.02 -17.25
CA ASP A 258 32.92 -0.77 -17.90
C ASP A 258 33.87 -0.03 -16.93
N PRO A 259 35.09 -0.54 -16.67
CA PRO A 259 36.02 0.08 -15.73
C PRO A 259 36.38 1.53 -16.08
N LEU A 260 36.58 1.84 -17.36
CA LEU A 260 37.02 3.17 -17.79
C LEU A 260 35.90 4.20 -17.64
N GLN A 261 34.68 3.86 -18.05
CA GLN A 261 33.50 4.71 -17.85
C GLN A 261 33.21 4.90 -16.36
N THR A 262 33.31 3.83 -15.58
CA THR A 262 33.08 3.87 -14.12
C THR A 262 34.07 4.80 -13.43
N ALA A 263 35.36 4.72 -13.77
CA ALA A 263 36.38 5.62 -13.23
C ALA A 263 36.14 7.10 -13.60
N LYS A 264 35.64 7.37 -14.81
CA LYS A 264 35.27 8.73 -15.24
C LYS A 264 34.03 9.26 -14.51
N LEU A 265 33.04 8.39 -14.28
CA LEU A 265 31.78 8.75 -13.62
C LEU A 265 31.97 9.00 -12.11
N LEU A 266 32.73 8.13 -11.44
CA LEU A 266 32.91 8.15 -9.98
C LEU A 266 33.95 9.19 -9.52
N SER A 267 33.75 10.44 -9.95
CA SER A 267 34.46 11.59 -9.41
C SER A 267 34.13 11.81 -7.92
N PRO A 268 35.01 12.47 -7.13
CA PRO A 268 34.75 12.70 -5.71
C PRO A 268 33.41 13.37 -5.43
N GLY A 269 33.01 14.36 -6.23
CA GLY A 269 31.71 15.03 -6.08
C GLY A 269 30.51 14.12 -6.37
N PHE A 270 30.64 13.21 -7.34
CA PHE A 270 29.59 12.23 -7.64
C PHE A 270 29.47 11.17 -6.54
N VAL A 271 30.60 10.72 -5.98
CA VAL A 271 30.60 9.80 -4.84
C VAL A 271 29.96 10.43 -3.61
N LEU A 272 30.22 11.71 -3.34
CA LEU A 272 29.56 12.44 -2.25
C LEU A 272 28.04 12.51 -2.46
N ARG A 273 27.57 12.87 -3.66
CA ARG A 273 26.13 12.85 -3.97
C ARG A 273 25.49 11.47 -3.76
N LEU A 274 26.19 10.40 -4.13
CA LEU A 274 25.73 9.04 -3.83
C LEU A 274 25.69 8.75 -2.33
N ALA A 275 26.71 9.18 -1.58
CA ALA A 275 26.74 9.02 -0.14
C ALA A 275 25.58 9.75 0.55
N ASP A 276 25.29 10.99 0.12
CA ASP A 276 24.18 11.81 0.61
C ASP A 276 22.82 11.14 0.31
N PHE A 277 22.61 10.66 -0.93
CA PHE A 277 21.40 9.93 -1.31
C PHE A 277 21.13 8.70 -0.42
N PHE A 278 22.19 8.00 -0.02
CA PHE A 278 22.12 6.84 0.84
C PHE A 278 22.23 7.16 2.34
N GLU A 279 22.33 8.42 2.77
CA GLU A 279 22.59 8.79 4.17
C GLU A 279 21.53 8.24 5.14
N GLN A 280 20.26 8.28 4.74
CA GLN A 280 19.12 7.78 5.53
C GLN A 280 18.42 6.58 4.89
N ARG A 281 19.02 5.97 3.86
CA ARG A 281 18.40 4.89 3.09
C ARG A 281 19.26 3.65 3.01
N GLN A 282 18.59 2.53 2.82
CA GLN A 282 19.17 1.25 2.47
C GLN A 282 18.58 0.80 1.14
N GLY A 283 19.35 0.00 0.40
CA GLY A 283 18.89 -0.57 -0.85
C GLY A 283 19.95 -0.60 -1.93
N ASP A 284 19.48 -0.71 -3.15
CA ASP A 284 20.27 -0.78 -4.36
C ASP A 284 19.85 0.32 -5.33
N LEU A 285 20.82 0.98 -5.93
CA LEU A 285 20.65 1.98 -6.98
C LEU A 285 21.40 1.48 -8.21
N LEU A 286 20.69 1.24 -9.31
CA LEU A 286 21.24 0.68 -10.53
C LEU A 286 20.93 1.59 -11.71
N PHE A 287 21.96 1.94 -12.46
CA PHE A 287 21.89 2.64 -13.73
C PHE A 287 22.14 1.62 -14.82
N HIS A 288 21.14 1.43 -15.68
CA HIS A 288 21.25 0.43 -16.73
C HIS A 288 22.42 0.76 -17.68
N PRO A 289 23.19 -0.24 -18.18
CA PRO A 289 24.36 0.02 -19.03
C PRO A 289 24.02 0.69 -20.37
N GLU A 290 22.93 0.27 -21.02
CA GLU A 290 22.58 0.74 -22.37
C GLU A 290 21.32 1.61 -22.40
N ASN A 291 20.23 1.11 -21.82
CA ASN A 291 18.99 1.86 -21.66
C ASN A 291 19.17 3.05 -20.70
N LYS A 292 18.65 4.21 -21.07
CA LYS A 292 18.67 5.44 -20.25
C LYS A 292 17.68 5.33 -19.09
N MET A 293 18.00 4.51 -18.10
CA MET A 293 17.11 4.26 -16.98
C MET A 293 17.86 3.95 -15.69
N LEU A 294 17.23 4.36 -14.60
CA LEU A 294 17.63 4.12 -13.23
C LEU A 294 16.61 3.21 -12.57
N CYS A 295 17.05 2.30 -11.71
CA CYS A 295 16.23 1.55 -10.77
C CYS A 295 16.77 1.74 -9.35
N TYR A 296 15.93 2.28 -8.45
CA TYR A 296 16.17 2.19 -7.02
C TYR A 296 15.28 1.11 -6.41
N LEU A 297 15.81 0.30 -5.50
CA LEU A 297 15.09 -0.75 -4.77
C LEU A 297 15.50 -0.75 -3.30
N GLY A 298 14.54 -0.67 -2.38
CA GLY A 298 14.78 -0.64 -0.95
C GLY A 298 13.68 -1.29 -0.12
N PRO A 299 13.85 -1.39 1.21
CA PRO A 299 12.92 -2.09 2.10
C PRO A 299 11.77 -1.22 2.63
N HIS A 300 11.64 0.03 2.21
CA HIS A 300 10.66 0.98 2.76
C HIS A 300 9.45 1.11 1.85
N ASP A 301 8.26 0.93 2.40
CA ASP A 301 7.01 0.98 1.65
C ASP A 301 6.70 2.40 1.15
N LEU A 302 6.78 2.57 -0.17
CA LEU A 302 6.50 3.84 -0.86
C LEU A 302 5.00 4.14 -0.95
N PHE A 303 4.13 3.14 -0.76
CA PHE A 303 2.68 3.28 -0.75
C PHE A 303 2.11 3.39 0.68
N GLN A 304 2.97 3.39 1.71
CA GLN A 304 2.54 3.48 3.09
C GLN A 304 2.01 4.88 3.44
N VAL A 305 0.78 4.91 3.92
CA VAL A 305 0.09 6.11 4.35
C VAL A 305 0.45 6.46 5.80
N SER A 306 0.87 7.71 6.05
CA SER A 306 1.37 8.18 7.36
C SER A 306 0.30 8.33 8.45
N SER A 307 -0.95 8.64 8.09
CA SER A 307 -2.06 8.70 9.04
C SER A 307 -3.02 7.56 8.75
N LYS A 308 -3.08 6.54 9.60
CA LYS A 308 -4.20 5.58 9.60
C LYS A 308 -5.16 6.02 10.69
N GLN A 309 -6.16 6.82 10.34
CA GLN A 309 -7.16 7.23 11.33
C GLN A 309 -8.07 6.03 11.61
N GLN A 310 -7.81 5.35 12.72
CA GLN A 310 -8.66 4.27 13.21
C GLN A 310 -9.99 4.88 13.64
N ASN A 311 -11.09 4.50 12.98
CA ASN A 311 -12.47 4.95 13.22
C ASN A 311 -12.90 6.24 12.48
N ILE A 312 -13.04 6.14 11.15
CA ILE A 312 -13.77 7.13 10.35
C ILE A 312 -15.27 6.91 10.55
N SER A 313 -15.87 7.68 11.46
CA SER A 313 -17.30 7.59 11.79
C SER A 313 -18.19 8.53 11.01
N ASP A 314 -17.64 9.60 10.44
CA ASP A 314 -18.38 10.69 9.82
C ASP A 314 -17.63 11.28 8.62
N ILE A 315 -18.35 11.98 7.74
CA ILE A 315 -17.78 12.53 6.51
C ILE A 315 -16.75 13.63 6.77
N SER A 316 -16.91 14.40 7.85
CA SER A 316 -15.93 15.39 8.28
C SER A 316 -14.60 14.75 8.70
N THR A 317 -14.65 13.60 9.38
CA THR A 317 -13.43 12.88 9.77
C THR A 317 -12.77 12.21 8.56
N LEU A 318 -13.57 11.67 7.62
CA LEU A 318 -13.09 11.18 6.33
C LEU A 318 -12.35 12.28 5.56
N ARG A 319 -12.94 13.47 5.40
CA ARG A 319 -12.29 14.61 4.74
C ARG A 319 -11.00 15.01 5.44
N GLY A 320 -10.99 15.05 6.77
CA GLY A 320 -9.80 15.36 7.56
C GLY A 320 -8.66 14.35 7.33
N HIS A 321 -8.99 13.07 7.32
CA HIS A 321 -8.07 11.99 6.98
C HIS A 321 -7.55 12.15 5.54
N LEU A 322 -8.45 12.32 4.56
CA LEU A 322 -8.12 12.48 3.15
C LEU A 322 -7.27 13.73 2.86
N ARG A 323 -7.38 14.78 3.68
CA ARG A 323 -6.55 15.99 3.55
C ARG A 323 -5.14 15.78 4.09
N THR A 324 -5.00 15.04 5.19
CA THR A 324 -3.76 15.01 6.00
C THR A 324 -2.83 13.87 5.65
N PHE A 325 -3.32 12.82 5.00
CA PHE A 325 -2.48 11.67 4.69
C PHE A 325 -1.31 12.05 3.77
N LYS A 326 -0.14 11.45 4.03
CA LYS A 326 1.06 11.62 3.22
C LYS A 326 1.75 10.29 2.97
N LEU A 327 2.44 10.19 1.84
CA LEU A 327 3.33 9.08 1.52
C LEU A 327 4.75 9.51 1.89
N LYS A 328 5.06 9.51 3.20
CA LYS A 328 6.31 10.10 3.72
C LYS A 328 7.56 9.51 3.05
N GLN A 329 7.58 8.19 2.85
CA GLN A 329 8.73 7.52 2.22
C GLN A 329 8.86 7.86 0.74
N LEU A 330 7.73 8.03 0.04
CA LEU A 330 7.72 8.50 -1.33
C LEU A 330 8.20 9.96 -1.44
N GLU A 331 7.66 10.87 -0.62
CA GLU A 331 8.06 12.28 -0.61
C GLU A 331 9.57 12.41 -0.36
N ASN A 332 10.09 11.68 0.63
CA ASN A 332 11.52 11.64 0.93
C ASN A 332 12.33 11.05 -0.23
N LEU A 333 11.88 9.95 -0.85
CA LEU A 333 12.60 9.36 -1.97
C LEU A 333 12.62 10.31 -3.18
N GLN A 334 11.49 10.93 -3.50
CA GLN A 334 11.37 11.89 -4.59
C GLN A 334 12.31 13.06 -4.40
N HIS A 335 12.32 13.68 -3.21
CA HIS A 335 13.19 14.82 -2.91
C HIS A 335 14.66 14.48 -3.13
N ASP A 336 15.15 13.42 -2.49
CA ASP A 336 16.58 13.09 -2.52
C ASP A 336 17.02 12.54 -3.88
N LEU A 337 16.12 11.86 -4.61
CA LEU A 337 16.41 11.38 -5.96
C LEU A 337 16.49 12.54 -6.96
N LEU A 338 15.57 13.51 -6.88
CA LEU A 338 15.64 14.72 -7.71
C LEU A 338 16.88 15.56 -7.37
N GLN A 339 17.23 15.69 -6.08
CA GLN A 339 18.46 16.37 -5.67
C GLN A 339 19.71 15.62 -6.17
N PHE A 340 19.69 14.30 -6.19
CA PHE A 340 20.79 13.49 -6.71
C PHE A 340 20.96 13.62 -8.22
N LEU A 341 19.85 13.69 -8.98
CA LEU A 341 19.85 13.78 -10.44
C LEU A 341 20.24 15.16 -11.00
N LYS A 342 20.22 16.20 -10.16
CA LYS A 342 20.78 17.54 -10.44
C LYS A 342 22.29 17.49 -10.67
#